data_AF-A0A1B1ZYH2-F1
#
_entry.id   AF-A0A1B1ZYH2-F1
#
_cell.length_a   1.000
_cell.length_b   1.000
_cell.length_c   1.000
_cell.angle_alpha   90.00
_cell.angle_beta   90.00
_cell.angle_gamma   90.00
#
_symmetry.space_group_name_H-M   'P 1'
#
loop_
_entity.id
_entity.type
_entity.pdbx_description
1 polymer ?
#
loop_
_entity_poly.entity_id
_entity_poly.type
_entity_poly.pdbx_seq_one_letter_code
_entity_poly.pdbx_strand_id
1 'polypeptide(L)'
;MRDRARRAGRSWRLYTERTLRRPRDVRPDCTLGTLLQNLTIDARDRHELLLRLHAAQTGLRDEGLDLTLPALEHDTRLLDRLGPRFTTDTVARLRRLACPLAAGALTLAVATDNNAPWLAWLTHNWTDPHGRHVRAYTGTLRVPPQARPMQRALLLDHASRRDPPPNLFVGRDNAAMTGRRLAHRIGTAADLAGLPRSEAAHPTSLCYTAETFATTFTGAIRLRPIT
;
A
#
# COMPACT_ATOMS: atom_id res chain seq x y z
N MET A 1 -34.85 -10.67 -3.83
CA MET A 1 -33.62 -9.91 -4.17
C MET A 1 -33.64 -8.44 -3.76
N ARG A 2 -34.73 -7.68 -3.99
CA ARG A 2 -34.84 -6.24 -3.62
C ARG A 2 -34.63 -5.92 -2.13
N ASP A 3 -34.91 -6.88 -1.23
CA ASP A 3 -34.71 -6.70 0.22
C ASP A 3 -33.28 -6.87 0.73
N ARG A 4 -32.41 -7.58 -0.02
CA ARG A 4 -30.99 -7.75 0.31
C ARG A 4 -30.22 -6.47 -0.04
N ALA A 5 -30.57 -5.83 -1.17
CA ALA A 5 -30.05 -4.53 -1.58
C ALA A 5 -30.53 -3.39 -0.65
N ARG A 6 -31.79 -3.42 -0.18
CA ARG A 6 -32.31 -2.46 0.81
C ARG A 6 -31.69 -2.63 2.21
N ARG A 7 -31.32 -3.85 2.61
CA ARG A 7 -30.58 -4.09 3.87
C ARG A 7 -29.11 -3.65 3.75
N ALA A 8 -28.45 -3.95 2.64
CA ALA A 8 -27.10 -3.45 2.33
C ALA A 8 -27.05 -1.91 2.28
N GLY A 9 -28.09 -1.27 1.74
CA GLY A 9 -28.22 0.20 1.71
C GLY A 9 -28.54 0.83 3.07
N ARG A 10 -29.25 0.13 3.97
CA ARG A 10 -29.51 0.60 5.35
C ARG A 10 -28.31 0.42 6.27
N SER A 11 -27.54 -0.66 6.12
CA SER A 11 -26.24 -0.80 6.77
C SER A 11 -25.24 0.24 6.28
N TRP A 12 -25.33 0.66 5.00
CA TRP A 12 -24.55 1.77 4.47
C TRP A 12 -24.96 3.12 5.09
N ARG A 13 -26.28 3.42 5.17
CA ARG A 13 -26.79 4.70 5.73
C ARG A 13 -26.54 4.88 7.23
N LEU A 14 -26.70 3.83 8.03
CA LEU A 14 -26.44 3.88 9.47
C LEU A 14 -24.93 3.95 9.82
N TYR A 15 -24.06 3.45 8.94
CA TYR A 15 -22.60 3.57 9.09
C TYR A 15 -22.08 4.96 8.65
N THR A 16 -22.76 5.60 7.68
CA THR A 16 -22.49 6.99 7.24
C THR A 16 -22.88 8.05 8.25
N GLU A 17 -23.87 7.83 9.11
CA GLU A 17 -24.39 8.89 9.99
C GLU A 17 -23.76 8.93 11.40
N ARG A 18 -23.13 7.84 11.88
CA ARG A 18 -22.54 7.81 13.24
C ARG A 18 -21.04 7.61 13.35
N THR A 19 -20.33 7.27 12.26
CA THR A 19 -18.86 7.13 12.28
C THR A 19 -18.14 7.71 11.07
N LEU A 20 -18.87 8.33 10.14
CA LEU A 20 -18.27 8.96 8.96
C LEU A 20 -18.39 10.47 9.06
N ARG A 21 -17.51 11.08 9.87
CA ARG A 21 -16.82 12.24 9.30
C ARG A 21 -16.06 11.65 8.11
N ARG A 22 -16.53 11.89 6.88
CA ARG A 22 -15.65 11.84 5.70
C ARG A 22 -14.31 12.43 6.15
N PRO A 23 -13.15 11.79 5.91
CA PRO A 23 -11.90 12.48 6.15
C PRO A 23 -12.02 13.81 5.39
N ARG A 24 -12.10 14.92 6.11
CA ARG A 24 -12.08 16.27 5.52
C ARG A 24 -10.72 16.55 4.86
N ASP A 25 -9.81 15.56 4.94
CA ASP A 25 -8.40 15.60 4.61
C ASP A 25 -8.03 14.62 3.47
N VAL A 26 -8.87 14.44 2.44
CA VAL A 26 -8.34 13.94 1.16
C VAL A 26 -7.58 15.12 0.56
N ARG A 27 -6.29 15.25 0.89
CA ARG A 27 -5.46 16.38 0.48
C ARG A 27 -5.08 16.25 -1.00
N PRO A 28 -4.84 17.38 -1.70
CA PRO A 28 -4.51 17.44 -3.13
C PRO A 28 -3.27 16.67 -3.62
N ASP A 29 -2.51 15.97 -2.76
CA ASP A 29 -1.23 15.31 -3.10
C ASP A 29 -1.28 13.77 -3.11
N CYS A 30 -2.46 13.18 -2.93
CA CYS A 30 -2.67 11.72 -2.91
C CYS A 30 -2.31 11.03 -4.25
N THR A 31 -2.47 11.73 -5.37
CA THR A 31 -2.12 11.25 -6.72
C THR A 31 -0.62 11.17 -6.94
N LEU A 32 0.15 12.13 -6.42
CA LEU A 32 1.63 12.12 -6.48
C LEU A 32 2.22 10.92 -5.74
N GLY A 33 1.70 10.59 -4.55
CA GLY A 33 2.14 9.39 -3.82
C GLY A 33 1.91 8.09 -4.60
N THR A 34 0.74 7.96 -5.22
CA THR A 34 0.42 6.80 -6.08
C THR A 34 1.32 6.74 -7.31
N LEU A 35 1.56 7.88 -7.96
CA LEU A 35 2.44 7.99 -9.11
C LEU A 35 3.87 7.56 -8.75
N LEU A 36 4.44 8.16 -7.69
CA LEU A 36 5.79 7.84 -7.25
C LEU A 36 5.90 6.37 -6.82
N GLN A 37 4.92 5.82 -6.09
CA GLN A 37 4.91 4.39 -5.78
C GLN A 37 4.98 3.55 -7.06
N ASN A 38 4.13 3.85 -8.04
CA ASN A 38 4.07 3.09 -9.29
C ASN A 38 5.34 3.21 -10.15
N LEU A 39 6.02 4.36 -10.12
CA LEU A 39 7.28 4.59 -10.82
C LEU A 39 8.46 3.86 -10.17
N THR A 40 8.50 3.86 -8.83
CA THR A 40 9.68 3.47 -8.04
C THR A 40 9.65 2.02 -7.57
N ILE A 41 8.46 1.41 -7.42
CA ILE A 41 8.31 0.09 -6.79
C ILE A 41 9.03 -1.06 -7.52
N ASP A 42 9.19 -0.93 -8.85
CA ASP A 42 9.85 -1.94 -9.68
C ASP A 42 11.36 -1.68 -9.88
N ALA A 43 11.92 -0.60 -9.33
CA ALA A 43 13.34 -0.30 -9.47
C ALA A 43 14.19 -1.37 -8.77
N ARG A 44 15.19 -1.92 -9.48
CA ARG A 44 16.10 -2.95 -8.93
C ARG A 44 17.18 -2.36 -8.04
N ASP A 45 17.68 -1.18 -8.42
CA ASP A 45 18.74 -0.46 -7.74
C ASP A 45 18.50 1.07 -7.79
N ARG A 46 19.39 1.83 -7.15
CA ARG A 46 19.30 3.30 -7.11
C ARG A 46 19.50 3.95 -8.48
N HIS A 47 20.27 3.33 -9.38
CA HIS A 47 20.51 3.88 -10.71
C HIS A 47 19.26 3.75 -11.60
N GLU A 48 18.64 2.57 -11.61
CA GLU A 48 17.36 2.36 -12.31
C GLU A 48 16.25 3.26 -11.73
N LEU A 49 16.25 3.47 -10.41
CA LEU A 49 15.32 4.38 -9.74
C LEU A 49 15.46 5.82 -10.26
N LEU A 50 16.68 6.35 -10.30
CA LEU A 50 16.97 7.70 -10.82
C LEU A 50 16.57 7.81 -12.29
N LEU A 51 16.93 6.83 -13.13
CA LEU A 51 16.58 6.80 -14.54
C LEU A 51 15.07 6.84 -14.77
N ARG A 52 14.29 6.08 -13.99
CA ARG A 52 12.82 6.09 -14.04
C ARG A 52 12.23 7.43 -13.63
N LEU A 53 12.77 8.06 -12.60
CA LEU A 53 12.31 9.36 -12.11
C LEU A 53 12.61 10.49 -13.13
N HIS A 54 13.79 10.49 -13.74
CA HIS A 54 14.14 11.44 -14.80
C HIS A 54 13.29 11.23 -16.06
N ALA A 55 13.10 9.98 -16.50
CA ALA A 55 12.22 9.68 -17.63
C ALA A 55 10.77 10.14 -17.37
N ALA A 56 10.26 9.94 -16.14
CA ALA A 56 8.95 10.42 -15.75
C ALA A 56 8.88 11.96 -15.74
N GLN A 57 9.93 12.64 -15.27
CA GLN A 57 10.00 14.09 -15.30
C GLN A 57 9.93 14.64 -16.73
N THR A 58 10.66 14.03 -17.68
CA THR A 58 10.59 14.42 -19.11
C THR A 58 9.19 14.16 -19.68
N GLY A 59 8.64 12.96 -19.49
CA GLY A 59 7.32 12.61 -20.05
C GLY A 59 6.18 13.46 -19.49
N LEU A 60 6.19 13.74 -18.18
CA LEU A 60 5.19 14.62 -17.56
C LEU A 60 5.30 16.05 -18.07
N ARG A 61 6.51 16.53 -18.35
CA ARG A 61 6.73 17.87 -18.92
C ARG A 61 6.12 17.99 -20.31
N ASP A 62 6.23 16.95 -21.13
CA ASP A 62 5.58 16.88 -22.44
C ASP A 62 4.04 16.90 -22.33
N GLU A 63 3.49 16.45 -21.20
CA GLU A 63 2.06 16.52 -20.85
C GLU A 63 1.66 17.82 -20.12
N GLY A 64 2.55 18.81 -20.01
CA GLY A 64 2.26 20.08 -19.34
C GLY A 64 2.29 20.01 -17.81
N LEU A 65 2.95 19.01 -17.24
CA LEU A 65 3.13 18.83 -15.79
C LEU A 65 4.61 18.91 -15.42
N ASP A 66 4.95 19.76 -14.44
CA ASP A 66 6.28 19.81 -13.84
C ASP A 66 6.36 18.89 -12.62
N LEU A 67 7.13 17.80 -12.74
CA LEU A 67 7.58 16.98 -11.62
C LEU A 67 8.90 17.54 -11.10
N THR A 68 8.84 18.39 -10.07
CA THR A 68 10.04 18.90 -9.41
C THR A 68 10.63 17.81 -8.51
N LEU A 69 11.84 17.37 -8.82
CA LEU A 69 12.65 16.49 -8.00
C LEU A 69 13.75 17.33 -7.32
N PRO A 70 14.08 17.13 -6.04
CA PRO A 70 15.26 17.74 -5.45
C PRO A 70 16.52 17.13 -6.10
N ALA A 71 17.71 17.60 -5.74
CA ALA A 71 18.97 16.99 -6.19
C ALA A 71 19.14 15.58 -5.61
N LEU A 72 18.32 14.62 -6.07
CA LEU A 72 18.18 13.27 -5.55
C LEU A 72 19.50 12.51 -5.59
N GLU A 73 20.34 12.79 -6.57
CA GLU A 73 21.71 12.27 -6.70
C GLU A 73 22.56 12.53 -5.44
N HIS A 74 22.25 13.59 -4.69
CA HIS A 74 22.97 14.03 -3.50
C HIS A 74 22.20 13.73 -2.20
N ASP A 75 20.92 13.33 -2.27
CA ASP A 75 20.08 12.99 -1.12
C ASP A 75 19.82 11.47 -1.04
N THR A 76 20.84 10.76 -0.55
CA THR A 76 20.81 9.30 -0.36
C THR A 76 19.66 8.84 0.55
N ARG A 77 19.27 9.64 1.55
CA ARG A 77 18.18 9.31 2.48
C ARG A 77 16.83 9.31 1.78
N LEU A 78 16.62 10.28 0.89
CA LEU A 78 15.41 10.38 0.10
C LEU A 78 15.31 9.24 -0.92
N LEU A 79 16.43 8.92 -1.59
CA LEU A 79 16.51 7.77 -2.50
C LEU A 79 16.17 6.46 -1.79
N ASP A 80 16.74 6.22 -0.60
CA ASP A 80 16.49 5.00 0.17
C ASP A 80 15.03 4.83 0.60
N ARG A 81 14.31 5.95 0.79
CA ARG A 81 12.85 5.92 1.06
C ARG A 81 12.02 5.61 -0.18
N LEU A 82 12.47 6.03 -1.36
CA LEU A 82 11.77 5.75 -2.63
C LEU A 82 12.01 4.29 -3.07
N GLY A 83 13.24 3.78 -2.98
CA GLY A 83 13.57 2.39 -3.31
C GLY A 83 15.08 2.13 -3.40
N PRO A 84 15.52 0.96 -3.89
CA PRO A 84 14.75 -0.24 -4.26
C PRO A 84 14.16 -0.98 -3.05
N ARG A 85 12.91 -1.44 -3.16
CA ARG A 85 12.18 -2.04 -2.03
C ARG A 85 12.18 -3.56 -2.03
N PHE A 86 12.15 -4.16 -3.22
CA PHE A 86 12.08 -5.61 -3.43
C PHE A 86 13.34 -6.12 -4.13
N THR A 87 14.48 -5.99 -3.44
CA THR A 87 15.73 -6.63 -3.89
C THR A 87 15.60 -8.16 -3.80
N THR A 88 16.52 -8.87 -4.46
CA THR A 88 16.61 -10.34 -4.39
C THR A 88 16.66 -10.84 -2.95
N ASP A 89 17.41 -10.15 -2.07
CA ASP A 89 17.52 -10.49 -0.66
C ASP A 89 16.19 -10.25 0.08
N THR A 90 15.52 -9.11 -0.13
CA THR A 90 14.20 -8.85 0.47
C THR A 90 13.20 -9.94 0.08
N VAL A 91 13.16 -10.31 -1.20
CA VAL A 91 12.25 -11.37 -1.69
C VAL A 91 12.60 -12.73 -1.10
N ALA A 92 13.89 -13.07 -1.01
CA ALA A 92 14.35 -14.32 -0.40
C ALA A 92 13.95 -14.41 1.08
N ARG A 93 14.08 -13.31 1.83
CA ARG A 93 13.66 -13.18 3.23
C ARG A 93 12.15 -13.33 3.40
N LEU A 94 11.35 -12.64 2.57
CA LEU A 94 9.88 -12.76 2.60
C LEU A 94 9.41 -14.20 2.35
N ARG A 95 10.06 -14.93 1.44
CA ARG A 95 9.72 -16.33 1.13
C ARG A 95 9.95 -17.31 2.28
N ARG A 96 10.74 -16.94 3.30
CA ARG A 96 10.94 -17.76 4.51
C ARG A 96 9.71 -17.75 5.43
N LEU A 97 8.81 -16.79 5.26
CA LEU A 97 7.58 -16.71 6.04
C LEU A 97 6.58 -17.77 5.57
N ALA A 98 6.41 -18.84 6.35
CA ALA A 98 5.50 -19.94 6.03
C ALA A 98 4.01 -19.54 6.05
N CYS A 99 3.62 -18.54 6.85
CA CYS A 99 2.23 -18.12 6.98
C CYS A 99 1.84 -17.16 5.83
N PRO A 100 0.88 -17.53 4.95
CA PRO A 100 0.47 -16.68 3.81
C PRO A 100 -0.07 -15.32 4.26
N LEU A 101 -0.81 -15.28 5.37
CA LEU A 101 -1.32 -14.03 5.95
C LEU A 101 -0.20 -13.09 6.38
N ALA A 102 0.83 -13.60 7.06
CA ALA A 102 1.96 -12.79 7.50
C ALA A 102 2.80 -12.30 6.31
N ALA A 103 3.12 -13.21 5.38
CA ALA A 103 3.90 -12.90 4.19
C ALA A 103 3.19 -11.86 3.30
N GLY A 104 1.89 -12.04 3.05
CA GLY A 104 1.08 -11.12 2.26
C GLY A 104 0.87 -9.76 2.95
N ALA A 105 0.63 -9.75 4.27
CA ALA A 105 0.51 -8.50 5.04
C ALA A 105 1.79 -7.66 4.97
N LEU A 106 2.95 -8.29 5.21
CA LEU A 106 4.24 -7.60 5.13
C LEU A 106 4.57 -7.18 3.70
N THR A 107 4.26 -8.02 2.70
CA THR A 107 4.44 -7.68 1.29
C THR A 107 3.63 -6.44 0.90
N LEU A 108 2.35 -6.35 1.30
CA LEU A 108 1.53 -5.18 1.03
C LEU A 108 2.00 -3.94 1.78
N ALA A 109 2.44 -4.09 3.04
CA ALA A 109 3.01 -2.98 3.80
C ALA A 109 4.24 -2.39 3.10
N VAL A 110 5.19 -3.22 2.66
CA VAL A 110 6.40 -2.78 1.95
C VAL A 110 6.09 -2.23 0.55
N ALA A 111 5.13 -2.85 -0.15
CA ALA A 111 4.78 -2.42 -1.50
C ALA A 111 4.06 -1.07 -1.53
N THR A 112 3.23 -0.79 -0.52
CA THR A 112 2.29 0.33 -0.59
C THR A 112 2.55 1.45 0.43
N ASP A 113 3.41 1.21 1.43
CA ASP A 113 3.60 2.05 2.62
C ASP A 113 2.30 2.37 3.39
N ASN A 114 1.21 1.67 3.11
CA ASN A 114 -0.03 1.86 3.84
C ASN A 114 0.12 1.37 5.27
N ASN A 115 -0.40 2.15 6.21
CA ASN A 115 -0.41 1.74 7.61
C ASN A 115 -1.34 0.53 7.85
N ALA A 116 -1.13 -0.17 8.96
CA ALA A 116 -1.94 -1.34 9.27
C ALA A 116 -3.44 -1.07 9.46
N PRO A 117 -3.88 0.05 10.06
CA PRO A 117 -5.30 0.41 10.04
C PRO A 117 -5.87 0.43 8.63
N TRP A 118 -5.17 1.01 7.66
CA TRP A 118 -5.64 1.04 6.27
C TRP A 118 -5.66 -0.36 5.64
N LEU A 119 -4.56 -1.12 5.79
CA LEU A 119 -4.47 -2.48 5.26
C LEU A 119 -5.55 -3.40 5.83
N ALA A 120 -5.92 -3.24 7.10
CA ALA A 120 -6.96 -4.03 7.76
C ALA A 120 -8.36 -3.85 7.12
N TRP A 121 -8.60 -2.69 6.52
CA TRP A 121 -9.84 -2.38 5.80
C TRP A 121 -9.84 -2.90 4.35
N LEU A 122 -8.71 -3.39 3.86
CA LEU A 122 -8.61 -3.88 2.50
C LEU A 122 -9.55 -5.07 2.29
N THR A 123 -10.34 -4.98 1.23
CA THR A 123 -11.24 -6.06 0.84
C THR A 123 -10.67 -6.86 -0.33
N HIS A 124 -11.06 -8.12 -0.46
CA HIS A 124 -10.62 -8.95 -1.59
C HIS A 124 -11.02 -8.34 -2.94
N ASN A 125 -12.17 -7.65 -3.01
CA ASN A 125 -12.65 -6.97 -4.23
C ASN A 125 -11.82 -5.74 -4.63
N TRP A 126 -11.00 -5.22 -3.71
CA TRP A 126 -10.07 -4.13 -3.99
C TRP A 126 -8.69 -4.66 -4.39
N THR A 127 -8.51 -5.97 -4.41
CA THR A 127 -7.25 -6.60 -4.78
C THR A 127 -7.43 -7.31 -6.12
N ASP A 128 -6.46 -7.14 -7.03
CA ASP A 128 -6.42 -7.92 -8.26
C ASP A 128 -6.36 -9.43 -7.92
N PRO A 129 -7.15 -10.30 -8.57
CA PRO A 129 -7.11 -11.74 -8.31
C PRO A 129 -5.74 -12.39 -8.53
N HIS A 130 -4.88 -11.79 -9.36
CA HIS A 130 -3.51 -12.24 -9.59
C HIS A 130 -2.48 -11.54 -8.70
N GLY A 131 -2.93 -10.72 -7.73
CA GLY A 131 -2.08 -10.01 -6.81
C GLY A 131 -1.20 -8.94 -7.46
N ARG A 132 -1.59 -8.41 -8.63
CA ARG A 132 -0.79 -7.41 -9.36
C ARG A 132 -0.92 -5.99 -8.83
N HIS A 133 -2.08 -5.65 -8.28
CA HIS A 133 -2.35 -4.32 -7.75
C HIS A 133 -3.42 -4.35 -6.65
N VAL A 134 -3.43 -3.28 -5.86
CA VAL A 134 -4.39 -3.04 -4.80
C VAL A 134 -5.02 -1.66 -5.01
N ARG A 135 -6.34 -1.58 -4.95
CA ARG A 135 -7.09 -0.34 -5.02
C ARG A 135 -7.09 0.34 -3.66
N ALA A 136 -6.81 1.62 -3.70
CA ALA A 136 -6.92 2.54 -2.59
C ALA A 136 -7.88 3.68 -2.91
N TYR A 137 -8.30 4.43 -1.88
CA TYR A 137 -9.07 5.66 -2.07
C TYR A 137 -8.33 6.69 -2.93
N THR A 138 -6.99 6.65 -2.90
CA THR A 138 -6.09 7.60 -3.55
C THR A 138 -5.64 7.17 -4.95
N GLY A 139 -5.91 5.92 -5.34
CA GLY A 139 -5.51 5.39 -6.64
C GLY A 139 -5.28 3.87 -6.63
N THR A 140 -4.62 3.36 -7.67
CA THR A 140 -4.25 1.94 -7.76
C THR A 140 -2.75 1.80 -7.54
N LEU A 141 -2.38 1.05 -6.49
CA LEU A 141 -1.00 0.80 -6.09
C LEU A 141 -0.54 -0.56 -6.62
N ARG A 142 0.67 -0.63 -7.16
CA ARG A 142 1.19 -1.84 -7.80
C ARG A 142 1.94 -2.73 -6.81
N VAL A 143 1.84 -4.04 -7.01
CA VAL A 143 2.68 -5.04 -6.37
C VAL A 143 3.71 -5.54 -7.40
N PRO A 144 5.02 -5.42 -7.10
CA PRO A 144 6.06 -5.71 -8.08
C PRO A 144 6.09 -7.21 -8.40
N PRO A 145 6.44 -7.63 -9.64
CA PRO A 145 6.39 -9.02 -10.08
C PRO A 145 7.04 -10.03 -9.12
N GLN A 146 8.17 -9.68 -8.52
CA GLN A 146 8.93 -10.53 -7.63
C GLN A 146 8.19 -10.83 -6.32
N ALA A 147 7.27 -9.95 -5.91
CA ALA A 147 6.50 -10.04 -4.67
C ALA A 147 5.11 -10.68 -4.83
N ARG A 148 4.61 -10.77 -6.07
CA ARG A 148 3.28 -11.33 -6.38
C ARG A 148 3.03 -12.74 -5.83
N PRO A 149 4.02 -13.67 -5.76
CA PRO A 149 3.77 -14.99 -5.19
C PRO A 149 3.24 -14.95 -3.76
N MET A 150 3.77 -14.06 -2.91
CA MET A 150 3.32 -13.91 -1.52
C MET A 150 1.90 -13.33 -1.45
N GLN A 151 1.60 -12.36 -2.32
CA GLN A 151 0.26 -11.80 -2.41
C GLN A 151 -0.77 -12.82 -2.92
N ARG A 152 -0.38 -13.63 -3.90
CA ARG A 152 -1.22 -14.71 -4.42
C ARG A 152 -1.46 -15.79 -3.37
N ALA A 153 -0.45 -16.14 -2.57
CA ALA A 153 -0.61 -17.08 -1.47
C ALA A 153 -1.62 -16.58 -0.43
N LEU A 154 -1.60 -15.30 -0.06
CA LEU A 154 -2.61 -14.67 0.79
C LEU A 154 -4.02 -14.77 0.19
N LEU A 155 -4.19 -14.45 -1.10
CA LEU A 155 -5.49 -14.51 -1.76
C LEU A 155 -6.04 -15.94 -1.83
N LEU A 156 -5.17 -16.93 -2.09
CA LEU A 156 -5.56 -18.34 -2.10
C LEU A 156 -5.92 -18.84 -0.70
N ASP A 157 -5.15 -18.48 0.34
CA ASP A 157 -5.47 -18.77 1.75
C ASP A 157 -6.84 -18.19 2.12
N HIS A 158 -7.08 -16.93 1.78
CA HIS A 158 -8.36 -16.27 2.03
C HIS A 158 -9.52 -16.98 1.31
N ALA A 159 -9.35 -17.28 0.02
CA ALA A 159 -10.37 -17.96 -0.78
C ALA A 159 -10.66 -19.40 -0.33
N SER A 160 -9.70 -20.06 0.34
CA SER A 160 -9.86 -21.43 0.85
C SER A 160 -10.78 -21.54 2.09
N ARG A 161 -11.17 -20.40 2.66
CA ARG A 161 -11.99 -20.36 3.88
C ARG A 161 -13.44 -20.73 3.60
N ARG A 162 -14.08 -21.35 4.58
CA ARG A 162 -15.53 -21.51 4.61
C ARG A 162 -16.16 -20.12 4.80
N ASP A 163 -16.91 -19.68 3.79
CA ASP A 163 -17.56 -18.36 3.72
C ASP A 163 -16.57 -17.18 3.91
N PRO A 164 -15.72 -16.89 2.90
CA PRO A 164 -14.69 -15.86 3.03
C PRO A 164 -15.31 -14.47 3.23
N PRO A 165 -14.92 -13.75 4.30
CA PRO A 165 -15.42 -12.41 4.57
C PRO A 165 -14.91 -11.39 3.52
N PRO A 166 -15.53 -10.21 3.40
CA PRO A 166 -15.06 -9.19 2.46
C PRO A 166 -13.63 -8.72 2.77
N ASN A 167 -13.27 -8.58 4.04
CA ASN A 167 -11.92 -8.16 4.46
C ASN A 167 -10.88 -9.23 4.13
N LEU A 168 -9.74 -8.81 3.57
CA LEU A 168 -8.64 -9.71 3.22
C LEU A 168 -7.95 -10.27 4.47
N PHE A 169 -7.73 -9.41 5.48
CA PHE A 169 -7.04 -9.78 6.72
C PHE A 169 -8.04 -10.11 7.83
N VAL A 170 -8.23 -11.40 8.05
CA VAL A 170 -9.18 -11.91 9.05
C VAL A 170 -8.56 -12.94 9.99
N GLY A 171 -9.08 -12.99 11.21
CA GLY A 171 -8.73 -13.97 12.24
C GLY A 171 -9.17 -15.39 11.88
N ARG A 172 -8.90 -16.35 12.77
CA ARG A 172 -9.33 -17.75 12.60
C ARG A 172 -10.85 -17.90 12.64
N ASP A 173 -11.52 -16.98 13.33
CA ASP A 173 -12.97 -16.83 13.46
C ASP A 173 -13.61 -16.09 12.29
N ASN A 174 -12.88 -15.83 11.20
CA ASN A 174 -13.27 -14.96 10.08
C ASN A 174 -13.62 -13.51 10.50
N ALA A 175 -13.32 -13.09 11.72
CA ALA A 175 -13.50 -11.70 12.13
C ALA A 175 -12.42 -10.82 11.50
N ALA A 176 -12.81 -9.63 11.03
CA ALA A 176 -11.87 -8.65 10.51
C ALA A 176 -10.79 -8.31 11.55
N MET A 177 -9.52 -8.32 11.14
CA MET A 177 -8.44 -7.90 12.03
C MET A 177 -8.54 -6.39 12.29
N THR A 178 -8.41 -5.98 13.54
CA THR A 178 -8.19 -4.56 13.86
C THR A 178 -6.83 -4.11 13.32
N GLY A 179 -6.68 -2.82 13.01
CA GLY A 179 -5.38 -2.23 12.63
C GLY A 179 -4.25 -2.54 13.62
N ARG A 180 -4.52 -2.50 14.94
CA ARG A 180 -3.53 -2.85 15.97
C ARG A 180 -3.03 -4.30 15.87
N ARG A 181 -3.96 -5.25 15.72
CA ARG A 181 -3.62 -6.68 15.54
C ARG A 181 -2.83 -6.91 14.26
N LEU A 182 -3.19 -6.22 13.17
CA LEU A 182 -2.46 -6.30 11.92
C LEU A 182 -1.06 -5.68 12.02
N ALA A 183 -0.92 -4.53 12.69
CA ALA A 183 0.37 -3.89 12.93
C ALA A 183 1.33 -4.82 13.69
N HIS A 184 0.84 -5.44 14.77
CA HIS A 184 1.62 -6.43 15.52
C HIS A 184 2.06 -7.59 14.63
N ARG A 185 1.17 -8.12 13.78
CA ARG A 185 1.51 -9.22 12.85
C ARG A 185 2.55 -8.79 11.81
N ILE A 186 2.43 -7.59 11.25
CA ILE A 186 3.40 -7.05 10.29
C ILE A 186 4.76 -6.87 10.96
N GLY A 187 4.81 -6.30 12.18
CA GLY A 187 6.04 -6.15 12.94
C GLY A 187 6.71 -7.50 13.24
N THR A 188 5.94 -8.47 13.73
CA THR A 188 6.44 -9.83 13.98
C THR A 188 6.95 -10.49 12.71
N ALA A 189 6.23 -10.34 11.60
CA ALA A 189 6.65 -10.89 10.31
C ALA A 189 7.95 -10.24 9.80
N ALA A 190 8.11 -8.93 9.98
CA ALA A 190 9.33 -8.22 9.63
C ALA A 190 10.52 -8.72 10.45
N ASP A 191 10.34 -8.88 11.77
CA ASP A 191 11.38 -9.39 12.66
C ASP A 191 11.81 -10.82 12.25
N LEU A 192 10.85 -11.71 11.99
CA LEU A 192 11.10 -13.09 11.56
C LEU A 192 11.77 -13.17 10.18
N ALA A 193 11.43 -12.24 9.27
CA ALA A 193 12.08 -12.14 7.97
C ALA A 193 13.45 -11.43 8.05
N GLY A 194 13.81 -10.83 9.19
CA GLY A 194 14.99 -9.98 9.32
C GLY A 194 14.91 -8.74 8.43
N LEU A 195 13.71 -8.17 8.25
CA LEU A 195 13.49 -6.94 7.48
C LEU A 195 13.28 -5.76 8.41
N PRO A 196 13.60 -4.53 7.97
CA PRO A 196 13.21 -3.33 8.71
C PRO A 196 11.70 -3.31 8.95
N ARG A 197 11.29 -2.89 10.14
CA ARG A 197 9.86 -2.69 10.42
C ARG A 197 9.34 -1.54 9.58
N SER A 198 8.36 -1.81 8.73
CA SER A 198 7.63 -0.77 7.99
C SER A 198 6.82 0.12 8.93
N GLU A 199 6.47 1.33 8.50
CA GLU A 199 5.54 2.21 9.21
C GLU A 199 4.21 1.52 9.61
N ALA A 200 3.77 0.55 8.81
CA ALA A 200 2.58 -0.25 9.10
C ALA A 200 2.69 -1.08 10.40
N ALA A 201 3.90 -1.33 10.92
CA ALA A 201 4.09 -2.03 12.18
C ALA A 201 3.78 -1.15 13.42
N HIS A 202 3.59 0.16 13.25
CA HIS A 202 3.31 1.07 14.35
C HIS A 202 1.79 1.21 14.60
N PRO A 203 1.28 0.75 15.77
CA PRO A 203 -0.16 0.67 16.05
C PRO A 203 -0.84 2.02 16.29
N THR A 204 -0.06 3.08 16.50
CA THR A 204 -0.51 4.45 16.81
C THR A 204 -0.49 5.39 15.61
N SER A 205 -0.17 4.89 14.41
CA SER A 205 -0.41 5.63 13.17
C SER A 205 -1.92 5.69 12.89
N LEU A 206 -2.66 6.40 13.75
CA LEU A 206 -4.09 6.68 13.68
C LEU A 206 -4.40 7.78 12.65
N CYS A 207 -3.37 8.35 12.01
CA CYS A 207 -3.56 9.10 10.80
C CYS A 207 -4.12 8.13 9.75
N TYR A 208 -5.40 8.27 9.45
CA TYR A 208 -6.06 7.74 8.25
C TYR A 208 -5.49 8.37 6.96
N THR A 209 -4.22 8.74 6.97
CA THR A 209 -3.52 9.20 5.80
C THR A 209 -3.20 7.94 5.00
N ALA A 210 -3.98 7.71 3.96
CA ALA A 210 -3.60 6.87 2.82
C ALA A 210 -2.38 7.46 2.07
N GLU A 211 -1.51 8.17 2.78
CA GLU A 211 -0.54 9.14 2.29
C GLU A 211 0.85 8.93 2.91
N THR A 212 1.18 7.80 3.54
CA THR A 212 2.53 7.65 4.13
C THR A 212 3.62 7.85 3.08
N PHE A 213 3.40 7.35 1.87
CA PHE A 213 4.30 7.60 0.74
C PHE A 213 4.36 9.09 0.38
N ALA A 214 3.22 9.76 0.11
CA ALA A 214 3.20 11.18 -0.30
C ALA A 214 3.68 12.17 0.79
N THR A 215 3.26 11.96 2.05
CA THR A 215 3.60 12.81 3.21
C THR A 215 5.07 12.70 3.60
N THR A 216 5.73 11.58 3.30
CA THR A 216 7.19 11.47 3.47
C THR A 216 7.94 12.46 2.57
N PHE A 217 7.33 12.91 1.47
CA PHE A 217 7.96 13.76 0.45
C PHE A 217 7.35 15.16 0.35
N THR A 218 6.34 15.49 1.18
CA THR A 218 5.68 16.81 1.15
C THR A 218 6.70 17.92 1.33
N GLY A 219 6.86 18.74 0.30
CA GLY A 219 7.79 19.87 0.26
C GLY A 219 9.02 19.66 -0.62
N ALA A 220 9.53 18.41 -0.71
CA ALA A 220 10.75 18.07 -1.45
C ALA A 220 10.48 17.64 -2.90
N ILE A 221 9.46 16.79 -3.13
CA ILE A 221 9.00 16.39 -4.47
C ILE A 221 7.65 17.04 -4.72
N ARG A 222 7.43 17.60 -5.92
CA ARG A 222 6.21 18.34 -6.25
C ARG A 222 5.75 18.01 -7.66
N LEU A 223 4.45 18.02 -7.89
CA LEU A 223 3.84 17.90 -9.21
C LEU A 223 2.90 19.08 -9.43
N ARG A 224 3.08 19.85 -10.49
CA ARG A 224 2.31 21.07 -10.76
C ARG A 224 2.04 21.25 -12.25
N PRO A 225 0.93 21.87 -12.68
CA PRO A 225 0.77 22.31 -14.06
C PRO A 225 1.85 23.33 -14.46
N ILE A 226 2.32 23.25 -15.70
CA ILE A 226 3.16 24.27 -16.34
C ILE A 226 2.21 25.34 -16.88
N THR A 227 2.24 26.52 -16.29
CA THR A 227 1.49 27.71 -16.74
C THR A 227 2.23 28.48 -17.80
#